data_AF-A0A4Q2YCI6-F1
#
_entry.id   AF-A0A4Q2YCI6-F1
#
_cell.length_a   1.000
_cell.length_b   1.000
_cell.length_c   1.000
_cell.angle_alpha   90.00
_cell.angle_beta   90.00
_cell.angle_gamma   90.00
#
_symmetry.space_group_name_H-M   'P 1'
#
loop_
_entity.id
_entity.type
_entity.pdbx_description
1 polymer ?
#
loop_
_entity_poly.entity_id
_entity_poly.type
_entity_poly.pdbx_seq_one_letter_code
_entity_poly.pdbx_strand_id
1 'polypeptide(L)'
;MDPKPNHPDDPSLLPRCEVQNLQGCKVLEGHCQLDVDRRIVSLYPTSPPGDELDHEVFVTIDGDRLRLHNVVRGEGTGGHLRYDGRIGEEPVEPSP
;
A
#
# COMPACT_ATOMS: atom_id res chain seq x y z
N MET A 1 -2.87 18.79 -21.36
CA MET A 1 -3.72 17.69 -20.87
C MET A 1 -2.81 16.79 -20.08
N ASP A 2 -2.73 17.01 -18.78
CA ASP A 2 -1.93 16.21 -17.87
C ASP A 2 -2.46 14.77 -17.87
N PRO A 3 -1.61 13.74 -18.01
CA PRO A 3 -2.07 12.37 -17.87
C PRO A 3 -2.57 12.21 -16.44
N LYS A 4 -3.88 11.94 -16.30
CA LYS A 4 -4.45 11.40 -15.07
C LYS A 4 -3.54 10.24 -14.63
N PRO A 5 -3.17 10.13 -13.34
CA PRO A 5 -2.47 8.96 -12.86
C PRO A 5 -3.30 7.75 -13.29
N ASN A 6 -2.69 6.84 -14.06
CA ASN A 6 -3.33 5.67 -14.64
C ASN A 6 -4.01 4.90 -13.51
N HIS A 7 -5.33 5.06 -13.36
CA HIS A 7 -6.13 4.08 -12.67
C HIS A 7 -6.10 2.85 -13.58
N PRO A 8 -5.69 1.67 -13.09
CA PRO A 8 -5.80 0.46 -13.87
C PRO A 8 -7.27 0.24 -14.16
N ASP A 9 -7.62 0.10 -15.44
CA ASP A 9 -9.01 -0.13 -15.89
C ASP A 9 -9.59 -1.42 -15.25
N ASP A 10 -8.69 -2.35 -14.90
CA ASP A 10 -9.01 -3.57 -14.18
C ASP A 10 -8.01 -3.81 -13.02
N PRO A 11 -8.44 -3.73 -11.74
CA PRO A 11 -7.58 -3.96 -10.59
C PRO A 11 -7.22 -5.43 -10.39
N SER A 12 -7.88 -6.39 -11.06
CA SER A 12 -7.53 -7.81 -10.93
C SER A 12 -6.23 -8.18 -11.66
N LEU A 13 -5.77 -7.31 -12.57
CA LEU A 13 -4.48 -7.42 -13.24
C LEU A 13 -3.30 -6.92 -12.39
N LEU A 14 -3.59 -6.24 -11.29
CA LEU A 14 -2.56 -5.76 -10.37
C LEU A 14 -2.12 -6.87 -9.42
N PRO A 15 -0.87 -6.81 -8.92
CA PRO A 15 -0.39 -7.77 -7.94
C PRO A 15 -1.21 -7.69 -6.66
N ARG A 16 -1.40 -8.86 -6.04
CA ARG A 16 -2.08 -8.95 -4.75
C ARG A 16 -1.17 -8.38 -3.68
N CYS A 17 -1.77 -7.63 -2.78
CA CYS A 17 -1.06 -7.08 -1.65
C CYS A 17 -1.82 -7.24 -0.35
N GLU A 18 -1.04 -7.42 0.71
CA GLU A 18 -1.52 -7.50 2.07
C GLU A 18 -1.01 -6.30 2.85
N VAL A 19 -1.91 -5.61 3.54
CA VAL A 19 -1.57 -4.51 4.44
C VAL A 19 -1.66 -5.01 5.88
N GLN A 20 -0.57 -4.82 6.62
CA GLN A 20 -0.45 -5.14 8.03
C GLN A 20 -0.17 -3.86 8.81
N ASN A 21 -0.76 -3.72 10.00
CA ASN A 21 -0.37 -2.65 10.90
C ASN A 21 1.01 -2.91 11.52
N LEU A 22 1.51 -1.98 12.33
CA LEU A 22 2.81 -2.11 13.01
C LEU A 22 2.89 -3.29 13.99
N GLN A 23 1.74 -3.79 14.44
CA GLN A 23 1.65 -4.97 15.31
C GLN A 23 1.69 -6.29 14.52
N GLY A 24 1.73 -6.24 13.18
CA GLY A 24 1.70 -7.40 12.30
C GLY A 24 0.29 -7.98 12.09
N CYS A 25 -0.76 -7.29 12.53
CA CYS A 25 -2.13 -7.68 12.26
C CYS A 25 -2.49 -7.28 10.83
N LYS A 26 -3.00 -8.24 10.05
CA LYS A 26 -3.59 -7.96 8.74
C LYS A 26 -4.80 -7.05 8.90
N VAL A 27 -4.70 -5.85 8.35
CA VAL A 27 -5.76 -4.84 8.38
C VAL A 27 -6.48 -4.73 7.05
N LEU A 28 -5.82 -5.11 5.94
CA LEU A 28 -6.42 -5.06 4.62
C LEU A 28 -5.81 -6.09 3.66
N GLU A 29 -6.62 -6.55 2.71
CA GLU A 29 -6.16 -7.26 1.52
C GLU A 29 -6.71 -6.56 0.29
N GLY A 30 -5.94 -6.59 -0.79
CA GLY A 30 -6.44 -6.16 -2.07
C GLY A 30 -5.41 -6.31 -3.17
N HIS A 31 -5.50 -5.39 -4.11
CA HIS A 31 -4.56 -5.24 -5.20
C HIS A 31 -3.79 -3.95 -5.04
N CYS A 32 -2.51 -3.94 -5.41
CA CYS A 32 -1.66 -2.76 -5.28
C CYS A 32 -0.97 -2.41 -6.58
N GLN A 33 -0.73 -1.12 -6.78
CA GLN A 33 0.14 -0.61 -7.82
C GLN A 33 1.26 0.19 -7.17
N LEU A 34 2.50 -0.18 -7.47
CA LEU A 34 3.69 0.51 -6.98
C LEU A 34 4.21 1.46 -8.06
N ASP A 35 4.24 2.77 -7.75
CA ASP A 35 4.88 3.80 -8.56
C ASP A 35 6.23 4.15 -7.92
N VAL A 36 7.30 3.63 -8.52
CA VAL A 36 8.64 3.72 -7.92
C VAL A 36 9.24 5.11 -8.01
N ASP A 37 9.01 5.78 -9.13
CA ASP A 37 9.46 7.15 -9.38
C ASP A 37 8.83 8.14 -8.39
N ARG A 38 7.54 7.98 -8.07
CA ARG A 38 6.82 8.87 -7.16
C ARG A 38 6.83 8.41 -5.71
N ARG A 39 7.32 7.20 -5.46
CA ARG A 39 7.27 6.52 -4.17
C ARG A 39 5.85 6.39 -3.60
N ILE A 40 4.91 5.97 -4.44
CA ILE A 40 3.49 5.84 -4.08
C ILE A 40 3.04 4.40 -4.29
N VAL A 41 2.29 3.86 -3.33
CA VAL A 41 1.50 2.65 -3.49
C VAL A 41 0.03 3.05 -3.59
N SER A 42 -0.61 2.71 -4.70
CA SER A 42 -2.05 2.77 -4.85
C SER A 42 -2.65 1.43 -4.44
N LEU A 43 -3.57 1.46 -3.49
CA LEU A 43 -4.20 0.30 -2.89
C LEU A 43 -5.66 0.24 -3.33
N TYR A 44 -6.07 -0.94 -3.78
CA TYR A 44 -7.42 -1.25 -4.21
C TYR A 44 -7.95 -2.38 -3.31
N PRO A 45 -8.63 -2.03 -2.20
CA PRO A 45 -9.13 -3.00 -1.24
C PRO A 45 -10.14 -3.95 -1.87
N THR A 46 -10.03 -5.25 -1.62
CA THR A 46 -11.09 -6.22 -1.95
C THR A 46 -12.17 -6.28 -0.86
N SER A 47 -11.87 -5.76 0.33
CA SER A 47 -12.80 -5.59 1.44
C SER A 47 -12.90 -4.11 1.82
N PRO A 48 -14.04 -3.62 2.34
CA PRO A 48 -14.08 -2.27 2.90
C PRO A 48 -12.97 -2.14 3.94
N PRO A 49 -12.14 -1.08 3.90
CA PRO A 49 -11.16 -0.86 4.92
C PRO A 49 -11.87 -0.77 6.28
N GLY A 50 -11.36 -1.50 7.27
CA GLY A 50 -11.77 -1.31 8.65
C GLY A 50 -11.56 0.15 9.08
N ASP A 51 -12.22 0.56 10.16
CA ASP A 51 -12.05 1.91 10.71
C ASP A 51 -10.56 2.17 11.02
N GLU A 52 -10.00 3.08 10.22
CA GLU A 52 -8.62 3.60 10.25
C GLU A 52 -7.49 2.60 9.93
N LEU A 53 -6.91 2.76 8.73
CA LEU A 53 -5.52 2.37 8.50
C LEU A 53 -4.64 3.28 9.36
N ASP A 54 -3.74 2.69 10.14
CA ASP A 54 -2.72 3.43 10.86
C ASP A 54 -1.97 4.39 9.92
N HIS A 55 -1.42 5.48 10.48
CA HIS A 55 -0.57 6.41 9.73
C HIS A 55 0.68 5.73 9.14
N GLU A 56 1.01 4.54 9.65
CA GLU A 56 2.12 3.72 9.21
C GLU A 56 1.69 2.24 9.13
N VAL A 57 1.96 1.61 8.00
CA VAL A 57 1.59 0.20 7.75
C VAL A 57 2.69 -0.50 6.95
N PHE A 58 2.74 -1.83 7.05
CA PHE A 58 3.51 -2.65 6.14
C PHE A 58 2.63 -3.12 4.99
N VAL A 59 3.17 -3.12 3.78
CA VAL A 59 2.51 -3.70 2.62
C VAL A 59 3.42 -4.71 1.95
N THR A 60 2.91 -5.92 1.77
CA THR A 60 3.59 -6.98 1.04
C THR A 60 3.02 -7.06 -0.37
N ILE A 61 3.85 -6.93 -1.40
CA ILE A 61 3.48 -7.01 -2.82
C ILE A 61 4.34 -8.10 -3.46
N ASP A 62 3.75 -9.19 -3.96
CA ASP A 62 4.47 -10.33 -4.56
C ASP A 62 5.63 -10.92 -3.71
N GLY A 63 5.56 -10.74 -2.38
CA GLY A 63 6.60 -11.19 -1.44
C GLY A 63 7.60 -10.10 -1.03
N ASP A 64 7.61 -8.95 -1.71
CA ASP A 64 8.37 -7.78 -1.28
C ASP A 64 7.61 -7.00 -0.21
N ARG A 65 8.24 -6.80 0.96
CA ARG A 65 7.65 -6.04 2.06
C ARG A 65 8.13 -4.59 2.04
N LEU A 66 7.18 -3.66 2.11
CA LEU A 66 7.41 -2.21 2.10
C LEU A 66 6.85 -1.60 3.38
N ARG A 67 7.59 -0.65 3.97
CA ARG A 67 7.07 0.21 5.05
C ARG A 67 6.48 1.48 4.44
N LEU A 68 5.21 1.74 4.76
CA LEU A 68 4.45 2.86 4.24
C LEU A 68 4.20 3.87 5.36
N HIS A 69 4.33 5.15 5.03
CA HIS A 69 4.10 6.28 5.94
C HIS A 69 3.06 7.23 5.32
N ASN A 70 2.32 7.94 6.17
CA ASN A 70 1.28 8.90 5.76
C ASN A 70 0.23 8.27 4.85
N VAL A 71 -0.48 7.28 5.38
CA VAL A 71 -1.64 6.69 4.71
C VAL A 71 -2.74 7.72 4.57
N VAL A 72 -3.07 8.11 3.32
CA VAL A 72 -4.17 9.02 3.04
C VAL A 72 -5.28 8.24 2.34
N ARG A 73 -6.46 8.22 2.97
CA ARG A 73 -7.66 7.68 2.33
C ARG A 73 -8.03 8.60 1.17
N GLY A 74 -7.88 8.12 -0.06
CA GLY A 74 -8.45 8.80 -1.22
C GLY A 74 -9.98 8.74 -1.16
N GLU A 75 -10.67 9.79 -1.61
CA GLU A 75 -12.10 9.72 -1.85
C GLU A 75 -12.36 8.74 -2.99
N GLY A 76 -12.80 7.52 -2.65
CA GLY A 76 -13.05 6.43 -3.59
C GLY A 76 -12.64 5.06 -3.04
N THR A 77 -12.83 4.01 -3.83
CA THR A 77 -12.39 2.63 -3.52
C THR A 77 -10.86 2.44 -3.64
N GLY A 78 -10.09 3.53 -3.64
CA GLY A 78 -8.64 3.52 -3.79
C GLY A 78 -7.96 4.32 -2.68
N GLY A 79 -7.11 3.66 -1.89
CA GLY A 79 -6.23 4.30 -0.91
C GLY A 79 -4.91 4.71 -1.58
N HIS A 80 -4.38 5.89 -1.27
CA HIS A 80 -3.03 6.27 -1.68
C HIS A 80 -2.11 6.25 -0.48
N LEU A 81 -1.05 5.47 -0.59
CA LEU A 81 -0.06 5.28 0.45
C LEU A 81 1.26 5.79 -0.08
N ARG A 82 2.02 6.51 0.75
CA ARG A 82 3.39 6.86 0.40
C ARG A 82 4.32 5.83 1.01
N TYR A 83 5.27 5.34 0.23
CA TYR A 83 6.30 4.45 0.74
C TYR A 83 7.61 5.21 0.85
N ASP A 84 8.36 4.99 1.93
CA ASP A 84 9.70 5.57 2.08
C ASP A 84 10.70 4.46 2.35
N GLY A 85 10.93 3.64 1.32
CA GLY A 85 11.72 2.43 1.46
C GLY A 85 12.38 2.00 0.16
N ARG A 86 13.34 1.08 0.28
CA ARG A 86 13.87 0.29 -0.83
C ARG A 86 13.09 -1.02 -0.88
N ILE A 87 12.71 -1.44 -2.08
CA ILE A 87 12.02 -2.72 -2.31
C ILE A 87 13.01 -3.84 -2.04
N GLY A 88 12.65 -4.84 -1.25
CA GLY A 88 13.46 -6.05 -1.05
C GLY A 88 14.50 -6.03 0.07
N GLU A 89 14.54 -5.01 0.95
CA GLU A 89 15.36 -5.01 2.17
C GLU A 89 14.46 -5.05 3.43
N GLU A 90 14.15 -6.22 3.98
CA GLU A 90 13.80 -6.35 5.42
C GLU A 90 15.11 -6.50 6.22
N PRO A 91 15.24 -5.99 7.47
CA PRO A 91 14.16 -5.82 8.46
C PRO A 91 14.05 -4.42 9.08
N VAL A 92 12.84 -4.04 9.51
CA VAL A 92 12.70 -3.02 10.58
C VAL A 92 13.10 -3.71 11.88
N GLU A 93 14.36 -3.56 12.29
CA GLU A 93 14.76 -3.91 13.65
C GLU A 93 13.91 -3.11 14.64
N PRO A 94 13.38 -3.72 15.71
CA PRO A 94 12.80 -2.95 16.80
C PRO A 94 13.90 -2.04 17.37
N SER A 95 13.65 -0.73 17.38
CA SER A 95 14.53 0.22 18.08
C SER A 95 14.56 -0.12 19.59
N PRO A 96 15.71 0.07 20.27
CA PRO A 96 16.04 -0.51 21.58
C PRO A 96 15.13 -0.11 22.74
#